data_AF-A0A926A8S0-F1
#
_entry.id   AF-A0A926A8S0-F1
#
_cell.length_a   1.000
_cell.length_b   1.000
_cell.length_c   1.000
_cell.angle_alpha   90.00
_cell.angle_beta   90.00
_cell.angle_gamma   90.00
#
_symmetry.space_group_name_H-M   'P 1'
#
loop_
_entity.id
_entity.type
_entity.pdbx_description
1 polymer ?
#
loop_
_entity_poly.entity_id
_entity_poly.type
_entity_poly.pdbx_seq_one_letter_code
_entity_poly.pdbx_strand_id
1 'polypeptide(L)'
;MPPTIEQQLDTLKRAARDREWNTLQPTLATLLAEIGTFPALEVIILQLNRHLPIFQRYHPDDATPSGRVVRELMISVVAYGFAPNTLPEFLTTEYPTPGSGQFVYAVLELCRAMQPDGDPAERFTLLASAVANAILAELTHYWYSQYPEEFERVMANHIDPAIGAYTDPDAARIPLLLWSDAGVAQRDTGAWLKVAYAIEKRLNPKP
;
A
#
# COMPACT_ATOMS: atom_id res chain seq x y z
N MET A 1 -11.83 22.62 -18.70
CA MET A 1 -10.46 22.88 -18.24
C MET A 1 -10.10 21.80 -17.24
N PRO A 2 -8.89 21.22 -17.28
CA PRO A 2 -8.44 20.30 -16.24
C PRO A 2 -8.36 21.02 -14.87
N PRO A 3 -8.60 20.30 -13.76
CA PRO A 3 -8.50 20.89 -12.41
C PRO A 3 -7.07 21.35 -12.12
N THR A 4 -6.91 22.42 -11.35
CA THR A 4 -5.58 22.91 -10.92
C THR A 4 -4.96 21.96 -9.90
N ILE A 5 -3.64 22.05 -9.71
CA ILE A 5 -2.91 21.26 -8.71
C ILE A 5 -3.46 21.51 -7.29
N GLU A 6 -3.80 22.75 -6.96
CA GLU A 6 -4.41 23.11 -5.67
C GLU A 6 -5.79 22.44 -5.50
N GLN A 7 -6.61 22.44 -6.56
CA GLN A 7 -7.92 21.77 -6.55
C GLN A 7 -7.78 20.25 -6.39
N GLN A 8 -6.76 19.65 -7.00
CA GLN A 8 -6.46 18.22 -6.84
C GLN A 8 -5.97 17.89 -5.43
N LEU A 9 -5.10 18.71 -4.84
CA LEU A 9 -4.66 18.56 -3.44
C LEU A 9 -5.83 18.67 -2.47
N ASP A 10 -6.73 19.64 -2.67
CA ASP A 10 -7.93 19.79 -1.85
C ASP A 10 -8.91 18.64 -2.05
N THR A 11 -8.98 18.08 -3.26
CA THR A 11 -9.76 16.87 -3.53
C THR A 11 -9.18 15.67 -2.80
N LEU A 12 -7.86 15.47 -2.84
CA LEU A 12 -7.19 14.39 -2.10
C LEU A 12 -7.40 14.53 -0.58
N LYS A 13 -7.26 15.74 -0.04
CA LYS A 13 -7.46 16.03 1.39
C LYS A 13 -8.91 15.82 1.84
N ARG A 14 -9.90 16.14 1.00
CA ARG A 14 -11.32 15.86 1.29
C ARG A 14 -11.62 14.37 1.21
N ALA A 15 -11.22 13.72 0.12
CA ALA A 15 -11.38 12.27 -0.06
C ALA A 15 -10.71 11.47 1.08
N ALA A 16 -9.61 11.95 1.65
CA ALA A 16 -8.97 11.35 2.82
C ALA A 16 -9.84 11.42 4.09
N ARG A 17 -10.53 12.54 4.32
CA ARG A 17 -11.44 12.73 5.45
C ARG A 17 -12.72 11.93 5.29
N ASP A 18 -13.22 11.88 4.06
CA ASP A 18 -14.45 11.16 3.70
C ASP A 18 -14.19 9.66 3.43
N ARG A 19 -12.92 9.25 3.44
CA ARG A 19 -12.44 7.87 3.17
C ARG A 19 -12.94 7.34 1.82
N GLU A 20 -12.90 8.19 0.79
CA GLU A 20 -13.31 7.85 -0.57
C GLU A 20 -12.17 7.19 -1.36
N TRP A 21 -11.98 5.89 -1.17
CA TRP A 21 -10.90 5.11 -1.80
C TRP A 21 -10.88 5.20 -3.34
N ASN A 22 -12.06 5.27 -3.97
CA ASN A 22 -12.19 5.42 -5.43
C ASN A 22 -11.73 6.79 -5.94
N THR A 23 -11.69 7.81 -5.07
CA THR A 23 -11.20 9.16 -5.39
C THR A 23 -9.73 9.30 -5.04
N LEU A 24 -9.28 8.67 -3.94
CA LEU A 24 -7.92 8.80 -3.40
C LEU A 24 -6.84 8.35 -4.37
N GLN A 25 -6.91 7.13 -4.90
CA GLN A 25 -5.85 6.58 -5.75
C GLN A 25 -5.72 7.29 -7.10
N PRO A 26 -6.80 7.56 -7.87
CA PRO A 26 -6.67 8.28 -9.13
C PRO A 26 -6.17 9.73 -8.94
N THR A 27 -6.67 10.41 -7.91
CA THR A 27 -6.21 11.78 -7.59
C THR A 27 -4.73 11.78 -7.20
N LEU A 28 -4.30 10.80 -6.38
CA LEU A 28 -2.91 10.62 -6.02
C LEU A 28 -2.05 10.37 -7.27
N ALA A 29 -2.46 9.48 -8.17
CA ALA A 29 -1.70 9.18 -9.40
C ALA A 29 -1.48 10.43 -10.25
N THR A 30 -2.49 11.27 -10.42
CA THR A 30 -2.34 12.55 -11.13
C THR A 30 -1.35 13.48 -10.41
N LEU A 31 -1.47 13.64 -9.10
CA LEU A 31 -0.56 14.48 -8.31
C LEU A 31 0.90 13.96 -8.31
N LEU A 32 1.10 12.64 -8.29
CA LEU A 32 2.42 12.03 -8.40
C LEU A 32 3.06 12.29 -9.77
N ALA A 33 2.24 12.30 -10.84
CA ALA A 33 2.71 12.64 -12.18
C ALA A 33 3.21 14.10 -12.25
N GLU A 34 2.51 15.03 -11.61
CA GLU A 34 2.89 16.45 -11.57
C GLU A 34 4.22 16.70 -10.86
N ILE A 35 4.51 15.99 -9.76
CA ILE A 35 5.79 16.13 -9.04
C ILE A 35 6.94 15.34 -9.68
N GLY A 36 6.66 14.45 -10.62
CA GLY A 36 7.64 13.60 -11.30
C GLY A 36 8.13 12.41 -10.49
N THR A 37 8.87 11.51 -11.16
CA THR A 37 9.23 10.17 -10.65
C THR A 37 10.02 10.20 -9.34
N PHE A 38 11.15 10.92 -9.27
CA PHE A 38 12.00 10.87 -8.07
C PHE A 38 11.34 11.46 -6.81
N PRO A 39 10.67 12.63 -6.88
CA PRO A 39 9.90 13.12 -5.74
C PRO A 39 8.75 12.19 -5.33
N ALA A 40 8.08 11.55 -6.30
CA ALA A 40 7.04 10.55 -6.04
C ALA A 40 7.60 9.31 -5.33
N LEU A 41 8.76 8.80 -5.76
CA LEU A 41 9.44 7.68 -5.10
C LEU A 41 9.72 7.96 -3.62
N GLU A 42 10.21 9.16 -3.30
CA GLU A 42 10.48 9.52 -1.91
C GLU A 42 9.21 9.48 -1.04
N VAL A 43 8.06 9.93 -1.56
CA VAL A 43 6.77 9.83 -0.85
C VAL A 43 6.43 8.38 -0.52
N ILE A 44 6.66 7.46 -1.46
CA ILE A 44 6.28 6.04 -1.35
C ILE A 44 7.25 5.29 -0.45
N ILE A 45 8.55 5.49 -0.64
CA ILE A 45 9.61 4.90 0.19
C ILE A 45 9.42 5.28 1.65
N LEU A 46 9.02 6.53 1.94
CA LEU A 46 8.68 6.95 3.30
C LEU A 46 7.49 6.18 3.90
N GLN A 47 6.49 5.80 3.10
CA GLN A 47 5.38 4.96 3.60
C GLN A 47 5.84 3.51 3.82
N LEU A 48 6.57 2.93 2.86
CA LEU A 48 7.07 1.55 2.97
C LEU A 48 8.01 1.39 4.16
N ASN A 49 8.93 2.33 4.38
CA ASN A 49 9.86 2.30 5.50
C ASN A 49 9.17 2.38 6.88
N ARG A 50 7.92 2.87 6.97
CA ARG A 50 7.17 2.86 8.23
C ARG A 50 6.69 1.45 8.61
N HIS A 51 6.32 0.64 7.61
CA HIS A 51 5.82 -0.71 7.85
C HIS A 51 6.92 -1.77 7.79
N LEU A 52 8.06 -1.48 7.15
CA LEU A 52 9.18 -2.43 7.02
C LEU A 52 9.61 -3.07 8.36
N PRO A 53 9.76 -2.34 9.49
CA PRO A 53 10.12 -2.97 10.76
C PRO A 53 9.08 -3.97 11.28
N ILE A 54 7.79 -3.71 11.02
CA ILE A 54 6.70 -4.62 11.39
C ILE A 54 6.81 -5.90 10.56
N PHE A 55 6.96 -5.76 9.24
CA PHE A 55 7.15 -6.90 8.35
C PHE A 55 8.37 -7.74 8.75
N GLN A 56 9.51 -7.10 9.00
CA GLN A 56 10.76 -7.78 9.37
C GLN A 56 10.73 -8.49 10.73
N ARG A 57 9.82 -8.09 11.63
CA ARG A 57 9.58 -8.82 12.87
C ARG A 57 9.01 -10.22 12.61
N TYR A 58 8.19 -10.37 11.57
CA TYR A 58 7.57 -11.63 11.18
C TYR A 58 8.37 -12.38 10.11
N HIS A 59 9.08 -11.64 9.26
CA HIS A 59 9.87 -12.15 8.14
C HIS A 59 11.30 -11.60 8.23
N PRO A 60 12.14 -12.06 9.19
CA PRO A 60 13.51 -11.56 9.32
C PRO A 60 14.35 -11.86 8.08
N ASP A 61 15.25 -10.94 7.72
CA ASP A 61 16.06 -11.02 6.48
C ASP A 61 17.05 -12.19 6.48
N ASP A 62 17.56 -12.55 7.66
CA ASP A 62 18.49 -13.65 7.89
C ASP A 62 17.78 -15.01 7.98
N ALA A 63 16.49 -15.02 8.35
CA ALA A 63 15.71 -16.22 8.58
C ALA A 63 14.75 -16.60 7.44
N THR A 64 14.29 -15.64 6.63
CA THR A 64 13.26 -15.88 5.59
C THR A 64 13.68 -15.35 4.21
N PRO A 65 13.43 -16.11 3.12
CA PRO A 65 13.63 -15.61 1.76
C PRO A 65 12.81 -14.34 1.47
N SER A 66 11.56 -14.29 1.96
CA SER A 66 10.66 -13.15 1.76
C SER A 66 11.19 -11.87 2.39
N GLY A 67 11.67 -11.92 3.64
CA GLY A 67 12.30 -10.78 4.32
C GLY A 67 13.44 -10.19 3.52
N ARG A 68 14.39 -11.05 3.17
CA ARG A 68 15.60 -10.68 2.41
C ARG A 68 15.27 -10.04 1.07
N VAL A 69 14.46 -10.73 0.27
CA VAL A 69 14.17 -10.30 -1.11
C VAL A 69 13.36 -9.01 -1.12
N VAL A 70 12.40 -8.83 -0.22
CA VAL A 70 11.63 -7.57 -0.11
C VAL A 70 12.55 -6.39 0.20
N ARG A 71 13.49 -6.56 1.13
CA ARG A 71 14.50 -5.53 1.43
C ARG A 71 15.40 -5.26 0.22
N GLU A 72 15.89 -6.29 -0.45
CA GLU A 72 16.73 -6.15 -1.64
C GLU A 72 16.02 -5.39 -2.76
N LEU A 73 14.75 -5.69 -3.02
CA LEU A 73 13.92 -4.99 -4.00
C LEU A 73 13.76 -3.50 -3.66
N MET A 74 13.47 -3.16 -2.40
CA MET A 74 13.41 -1.78 -1.96
C MET A 74 14.76 -1.07 -2.14
N ILE A 75 15.87 -1.72 -1.79
CA ILE A 75 17.22 -1.18 -1.99
C ILE A 75 17.49 -0.95 -3.48
N SER A 76 17.12 -1.86 -4.36
CA SER A 76 17.33 -1.70 -5.80
C SER A 76 16.69 -0.42 -6.33
N VAL A 77 15.41 -0.19 -5.97
CA VAL A 77 14.69 1.02 -6.40
C VAL A 77 15.28 2.28 -5.78
N VAL A 78 15.62 2.26 -4.48
CA VAL A 78 16.17 3.43 -3.78
C VAL A 78 17.57 3.80 -4.28
N ALA A 79 18.45 2.81 -4.45
CA ALA A 79 19.85 3.03 -4.74
C ALA A 79 20.12 3.25 -6.23
N TYR A 80 19.37 2.56 -7.10
CA TYR A 80 19.64 2.57 -8.54
C TYR A 80 18.52 3.22 -9.37
N GLY A 81 17.36 3.47 -8.77
CA GLY A 81 16.22 4.08 -9.46
C GLY A 81 15.48 3.14 -10.41
N PHE A 82 15.76 1.82 -10.36
CA PHE A 82 15.06 0.82 -11.15
C PHE A 82 14.92 -0.50 -10.38
N ALA A 83 13.91 -1.28 -10.74
CA ALA A 83 13.67 -2.63 -10.26
C ALA A 83 14.22 -3.68 -11.25
N PRO A 84 14.43 -4.95 -10.82
CA PRO A 84 14.76 -6.02 -11.75
C PRO A 84 13.64 -6.27 -12.77
N ASN A 85 14.02 -6.73 -13.98
CA ASN A 85 13.07 -7.05 -15.06
C ASN A 85 12.14 -8.21 -14.73
N THR A 86 12.54 -9.10 -13.82
CA THR A 86 11.72 -10.21 -13.34
C THR A 86 11.56 -10.09 -11.84
N LEU A 87 10.30 -10.03 -11.38
CA LEU A 87 9.97 -10.05 -9.97
C LEU A 87 9.81 -11.49 -9.48
N PRO A 88 10.25 -11.84 -8.26
CA PRO A 88 10.17 -13.22 -7.78
C PRO A 88 8.73 -13.67 -7.56
N GLU A 89 8.31 -14.73 -8.27
CA GLU A 89 6.93 -15.22 -8.23
C GLU A 89 6.49 -15.69 -6.83
N PHE A 90 7.41 -16.23 -6.04
CA PHE A 90 7.12 -16.74 -4.70
C PHE A 90 6.64 -15.64 -3.72
N LEU A 91 6.85 -14.36 -4.04
CA LEU A 91 6.32 -13.24 -3.26
C LEU A 91 4.81 -13.03 -3.41
N THR A 92 4.16 -13.75 -4.34
CA THR A 92 2.70 -13.73 -4.51
C THR A 92 1.98 -14.77 -3.64
N THR A 93 2.70 -15.48 -2.78
CA THR A 93 2.15 -16.46 -1.84
C THR A 93 1.37 -15.80 -0.70
N GLU A 94 0.51 -16.57 -0.03
CA GLU A 94 -0.22 -16.11 1.15
C GLU A 94 0.71 -15.88 2.35
N TYR A 95 0.58 -14.72 3.00
CA TYR A 95 1.36 -14.37 4.17
C TYR A 95 0.52 -14.57 5.44
N PRO A 96 0.92 -15.47 6.37
CA PRO A 96 0.12 -15.81 7.55
C PRO A 96 0.22 -14.77 8.67
N THR A 97 0.52 -13.52 8.34
CA THR A 97 0.72 -12.44 9.32
C THR A 97 0.02 -11.15 8.88
N PRO A 98 -0.70 -10.47 9.79
CA PRO A 98 -1.46 -9.27 9.45
C PRO A 98 -0.65 -8.21 8.69
N GLY A 99 -1.19 -7.74 7.57
CA GLY A 99 -0.61 -6.69 6.74
C GLY A 99 0.59 -7.08 5.89
N SER A 100 1.18 -8.27 6.10
CA SER A 100 2.39 -8.67 5.36
C SER A 100 2.13 -8.88 3.88
N GLY A 101 0.99 -9.48 3.50
CA GLY A 101 0.62 -9.62 2.09
C GLY A 101 0.45 -8.26 1.39
N GLN A 102 -0.21 -7.31 2.05
CA GLN A 102 -0.38 -5.96 1.50
C GLN A 102 0.93 -5.18 1.43
N PHE A 103 1.82 -5.35 2.41
CA PHE A 103 3.14 -4.73 2.36
C PHE A 103 3.98 -5.26 1.20
N VAL A 104 3.99 -6.58 0.99
CA VAL A 104 4.69 -7.20 -0.14
C VAL A 104 4.09 -6.75 -1.46
N TYR A 105 2.76 -6.70 -1.56
CA TYR A 105 2.09 -6.20 -2.76
C TYR A 105 2.44 -4.74 -3.03
N ALA A 106 2.51 -3.89 -2.02
CA ALA A 106 2.97 -2.50 -2.15
C ALA A 106 4.41 -2.40 -2.71
N VAL A 107 5.32 -3.26 -2.25
CA VAL A 107 6.70 -3.33 -2.76
C VAL A 107 6.72 -3.83 -4.21
N LEU A 108 5.91 -4.82 -4.57
CA LEU A 108 5.81 -5.32 -5.93
C LEU A 108 5.25 -4.25 -6.89
N GLU A 109 4.24 -3.48 -6.47
CA GLU A 109 3.69 -2.36 -7.25
C GLU A 109 4.73 -1.25 -7.46
N LEU A 110 5.49 -0.90 -6.41
CA LEU A 110 6.65 0.00 -6.53
C LEU A 110 7.66 -0.55 -7.55
N CYS A 111 7.99 -1.83 -7.48
CA CYS A 111 8.94 -2.43 -8.39
C CYS A 111 8.42 -2.42 -9.83
N ARG A 112 7.17 -2.83 -10.08
CA ARG A 112 6.51 -2.78 -11.41
C ARG A 112 6.57 -1.38 -12.01
N ALA A 113 6.28 -0.34 -11.22
CA ALA A 113 6.36 1.05 -11.66
C ALA A 113 7.76 1.49 -12.11
N MET A 114 8.79 0.81 -11.58
CA MET A 114 10.21 1.11 -11.78
C MET A 114 10.94 0.06 -12.62
N GLN A 115 10.22 -0.85 -13.28
CA GLN A 115 10.84 -1.76 -14.25
C GLN A 115 11.24 -0.98 -15.51
N PRO A 116 12.46 -1.22 -16.06
CA PRO A 116 12.92 -0.57 -17.29
C PRO A 116 11.97 -0.74 -18.48
N ASP A 117 11.38 -1.93 -18.61
CA ASP A 117 10.51 -2.32 -19.72
C ASP A 117 9.00 -2.10 -19.41
N GLY A 118 8.67 -1.49 -18.27
CA GLY A 118 7.29 -1.22 -17.86
C GLY A 118 6.64 -0.07 -18.65
N ASP A 119 5.31 -0.09 -18.79
CA ASP A 119 4.58 0.99 -19.45
C ASP A 119 4.70 2.30 -18.66
N PRO A 120 5.28 3.36 -19.22
CA PRO A 120 5.38 4.66 -18.56
C PRO A 120 4.01 5.25 -18.16
N ALA A 121 2.93 4.90 -18.88
CA ALA A 121 1.58 5.39 -18.59
C ALA A 121 1.00 4.80 -17.30
N GLU A 122 1.41 3.58 -16.93
CA GLU A 122 0.93 2.91 -15.72
C GLU A 122 1.72 3.30 -14.47
N ARG A 123 2.92 3.86 -14.63
CA ARG A 123 3.87 4.15 -13.54
C ARG A 123 3.20 4.83 -12.35
N PHE A 124 2.53 5.96 -12.56
CA PHE A 124 1.98 6.73 -11.44
C PHE A 124 0.73 6.08 -10.82
N THR A 125 0.01 5.26 -11.58
CA THR A 125 -1.08 4.42 -11.05
C THR A 125 -0.54 3.32 -10.16
N LEU A 126 0.53 2.63 -10.58
CA LEU A 126 1.24 1.62 -9.79
C LEU A 126 1.85 2.24 -8.52
N LEU A 127 2.44 3.43 -8.63
CA LEU A 127 2.94 4.17 -7.48
C LEU A 127 1.83 4.57 -6.49
N ALA A 128 0.65 4.99 -6.97
CA ALA A 128 -0.50 5.27 -6.12
C ALA A 128 -1.07 4.00 -5.46
N SER A 129 -1.10 2.89 -6.19
CA SER A 129 -1.45 1.55 -5.70
C SER A 129 -0.46 1.10 -4.60
N ALA A 130 0.85 1.33 -4.77
CA ALA A 130 1.85 1.05 -3.76
C ALA A 130 1.59 1.82 -2.46
N VAL A 131 1.24 3.11 -2.53
CA VAL A 131 0.85 3.90 -1.34
C VAL A 131 -0.39 3.30 -0.68
N ALA A 132 -1.43 3.00 -1.44
CA ALA A 132 -2.68 2.45 -0.91
C ALA A 132 -2.44 1.13 -0.18
N ASN A 133 -1.66 0.22 -0.77
CA ASN A 133 -1.33 -1.07 -0.17
C ASN A 133 -0.43 -0.94 1.06
N ALA A 134 0.51 0.03 1.08
CA ALA A 134 1.29 0.33 2.28
C ALA A 134 0.42 0.82 3.44
N ILE A 135 -0.59 1.64 3.14
CA ILE A 135 -1.58 2.09 4.13
C ILE A 135 -2.42 0.89 4.62
N LEU A 136 -2.93 0.06 3.70
CA LEU A 136 -3.68 -1.15 4.06
C LEU A 136 -2.86 -2.10 4.94
N ALA A 137 -1.57 -2.25 4.69
CA ALA A 137 -0.68 -3.05 5.54
C ALA A 137 -0.66 -2.54 6.98
N GLU A 138 -0.55 -1.22 7.19
CA GLU A 138 -0.63 -0.62 8.52
C GLU A 138 -2.01 -0.84 9.18
N LEU A 139 -3.10 -0.60 8.45
CA LEU A 139 -4.47 -0.70 8.99
C LEU A 139 -4.81 -2.14 9.38
N THR A 140 -4.49 -3.10 8.51
CA THR A 140 -4.73 -4.53 8.74
C THR A 140 -3.88 -5.03 9.90
N HIS A 141 -2.61 -4.65 9.98
CA HIS A 141 -1.78 -4.98 11.13
C HIS A 141 -2.31 -4.37 12.44
N TYR A 142 -2.70 -3.09 12.42
CA TYR A 142 -3.25 -2.41 13.59
C TYR A 142 -4.49 -3.11 14.14
N TRP A 143 -5.43 -3.48 13.28
CA TRP A 143 -6.65 -4.16 13.69
C TRP A 143 -6.37 -5.61 14.13
N TYR A 144 -5.86 -6.44 13.23
CA TYR A 144 -5.73 -7.88 13.49
C TYR A 144 -4.66 -8.23 14.53
N SER A 145 -3.75 -7.33 14.89
CA SER A 145 -2.87 -7.54 16.06
C SER A 145 -3.62 -7.48 17.39
N GLN A 146 -4.79 -6.83 17.43
CA GLN A 146 -5.70 -6.79 18.58
C GLN A 146 -6.74 -7.91 18.53
N TYR A 147 -6.96 -8.47 17.34
CA TYR A 147 -8.01 -9.43 17.00
C TYR A 147 -7.42 -10.63 16.23
N PRO A 148 -6.52 -11.42 16.86
CA PRO A 148 -5.79 -12.49 16.17
C PRO A 148 -6.69 -13.66 15.75
N GLU A 149 -7.71 -13.99 16.54
CA GLU A 149 -8.67 -15.05 16.22
C GLU A 149 -9.49 -14.70 14.97
N GLU A 150 -9.86 -13.43 14.82
CA GLU A 150 -10.54 -12.91 13.64
C GLU A 150 -9.66 -13.01 12.38
N PHE A 151 -8.35 -12.77 12.53
CA PHE A 151 -7.41 -12.92 11.43
C PHE A 151 -7.28 -14.37 10.98
N GLU A 152 -7.14 -15.30 11.93
CA GLU A 152 -7.06 -16.74 11.63
C GLU A 152 -8.31 -17.22 10.90
N ARG A 153 -9.50 -16.76 11.33
CA ARG A 153 -10.76 -17.08 10.67
C ARG A 153 -10.83 -16.55 9.24
N VAL A 154 -10.39 -15.31 9.01
CA VAL A 154 -10.35 -14.74 7.65
C VAL A 154 -9.38 -15.51 6.76
N MET A 155 -8.20 -15.88 7.27
CA MET A 155 -7.20 -16.64 6.51
C MET A 155 -7.65 -18.08 6.20
N ALA A 156 -8.41 -18.71 7.09
CA ALA A 156 -8.95 -20.05 6.86
C ALA A 156 -10.16 -20.08 5.91
N ASN A 157 -10.82 -18.93 5.72
CA ASN A 157 -12.04 -18.83 4.93
C ASN A 157 -11.76 -18.83 3.43
N HIS A 158 -12.47 -19.66 2.68
CA HIS A 158 -12.33 -19.78 1.23
C HIS A 158 -13.70 -20.07 0.61
N ILE A 159 -13.80 -19.87 -0.71
CA ILE A 159 -15.02 -20.25 -1.45
C ILE A 159 -15.00 -21.76 -1.65
N ASP A 160 -16.03 -22.45 -1.16
CA ASP A 160 -16.27 -23.84 -1.47
C ASP A 160 -16.68 -23.96 -2.96
N PRO A 161 -15.90 -24.66 -3.79
CA PRO A 161 -16.16 -24.77 -5.22
C PRO A 161 -17.45 -25.54 -5.55
N ALA A 162 -17.95 -26.38 -4.64
CA ALA A 162 -19.16 -27.18 -4.86
C ALA A 162 -20.45 -26.35 -4.74
N ILE A 163 -20.46 -25.35 -3.86
CA ILE A 163 -21.65 -24.54 -3.55
C ILE A 163 -21.49 -23.06 -3.91
N GLY A 164 -20.28 -22.63 -4.28
CA GLY A 164 -20.00 -21.24 -4.66
C GLY A 164 -20.16 -20.23 -3.51
N ALA A 165 -20.04 -20.69 -2.26
CA ALA A 165 -20.20 -19.88 -1.05
C ALA A 165 -18.98 -20.01 -0.13
N TYR A 166 -18.79 -19.03 0.77
CA TYR A 166 -17.72 -19.06 1.77
C TYR A 166 -17.89 -20.23 2.76
N THR A 167 -16.78 -20.86 3.14
CA THR A 167 -16.75 -21.92 4.14
C THR A 167 -17.10 -21.42 5.55
N ASP A 168 -16.81 -20.16 5.85
CA ASP A 168 -17.30 -19.43 7.02
C ASP A 168 -17.93 -18.08 6.59
N PRO A 169 -19.27 -18.03 6.44
CA PRO A 169 -19.98 -16.80 6.07
C PRO A 169 -19.80 -15.66 7.07
N ASP A 170 -19.56 -15.95 8.35
CA ASP A 170 -19.32 -14.93 9.37
C ASP A 170 -17.90 -14.37 9.25
N ALA A 171 -16.91 -15.21 8.94
CA ALA A 171 -15.56 -14.76 8.66
C ALA A 171 -15.51 -13.82 7.45
N ALA A 172 -16.36 -14.03 6.44
CA ALA A 172 -16.48 -13.13 5.28
C ALA A 172 -16.94 -11.70 5.66
N ARG A 173 -17.54 -11.52 6.85
CA ARG A 173 -18.00 -10.22 7.36
C ARG A 173 -16.97 -9.51 8.23
N ILE A 174 -15.94 -10.21 8.72
CA ILE A 174 -14.89 -9.65 9.58
C ILE A 174 -14.19 -8.44 8.94
N PRO A 175 -13.86 -8.43 7.63
CA PRO A 175 -13.28 -7.24 7.00
C PRO A 175 -14.15 -5.97 7.12
N LEU A 176 -15.48 -6.11 7.22
CA LEU A 176 -16.38 -4.97 7.43
C LEU A 176 -16.24 -4.39 8.85
N LEU A 177 -15.92 -5.23 9.84
CA LEU A 177 -15.68 -4.80 11.21
C LEU A 177 -14.41 -3.95 11.30
N LEU A 178 -13.33 -4.39 10.63
CA LEU A 178 -12.11 -3.60 10.47
C LEU A 178 -12.43 -2.22 9.92
N TRP A 179 -13.24 -2.13 8.86
CA TRP A 179 -13.55 -0.85 8.21
C TRP A 179 -14.47 0.06 9.02
N SER A 180 -15.22 -0.52 9.96
CA SER A 180 -16.13 0.19 10.86
C SER A 180 -15.45 0.65 12.15
N ASP A 181 -14.23 0.18 12.43
CA ASP A 181 -13.48 0.59 13.63
C ASP A 181 -13.04 2.06 13.56
N ALA A 182 -13.24 2.77 14.68
CA ALA A 182 -12.91 4.18 14.78
C ALA A 182 -11.39 4.43 14.76
N GLY A 183 -10.60 3.52 15.34
CA GLY A 183 -9.14 3.60 15.33
C GLY A 183 -8.56 3.39 13.92
N VAL A 184 -9.09 2.41 13.19
CA VAL A 184 -8.78 2.17 11.77
C VAL A 184 -9.16 3.39 10.94
N ALA A 185 -10.37 3.93 11.11
CA ALA A 185 -10.81 5.11 10.37
C ALA A 185 -9.91 6.33 10.61
N GLN A 186 -9.53 6.59 11.87
CA GLN A 186 -8.62 7.68 12.21
C GLN A 186 -7.23 7.51 11.56
N ARG A 187 -6.70 6.29 11.57
CA ARG A 187 -5.40 5.98 10.96
C ARG A 187 -5.44 6.08 9.44
N ASP A 188 -6.50 5.60 8.81
CA ASP A 188 -6.73 5.67 7.36
C ASP A 188 -6.66 7.13 6.89
N THR A 189 -7.52 8.00 7.46
CA THR A 189 -7.51 9.44 7.19
C THR A 189 -6.15 10.06 7.49
N GLY A 190 -5.55 9.74 8.63
CA GLY A 190 -4.24 10.29 9.02
C GLY A 190 -3.11 9.91 8.07
N ALA A 191 -3.11 8.68 7.55
CA ALA A 191 -2.10 8.20 6.61
C ALA A 191 -2.23 8.91 5.25
N TRP A 192 -3.45 9.00 4.71
CA TRP A 192 -3.71 9.72 3.47
C TRP A 192 -3.42 11.21 3.55
N LEU A 193 -3.75 11.87 4.66
CA LEU A 193 -3.40 13.28 4.87
C LEU A 193 -1.88 13.49 4.93
N LYS A 194 -1.12 12.58 5.57
CA LYS A 194 0.35 12.64 5.56
C LYS A 194 0.91 12.54 4.14
N VAL A 195 0.33 11.72 3.28
CA VAL A 195 0.69 11.63 1.86
C VAL A 195 0.39 12.95 1.14
N ALA A 196 -0.82 13.50 1.31
CA ALA A 196 -1.21 14.77 0.71
C ALA A 196 -0.27 15.92 1.11
N TYR A 197 0.09 16.02 2.39
CA TYR A 197 1.03 17.03 2.87
C TYR A 197 2.46 16.82 2.35
N ALA A 198 2.89 15.57 2.17
CA ALA A 198 4.20 15.26 1.59
C ALA A 198 4.29 15.73 0.12
N ILE A 199 3.19 15.59 -0.63
CA ILE A 199 3.08 16.06 -2.01
C ILE A 199 3.02 17.59 -2.06
N GLU A 200 2.18 18.22 -1.23
CA GLU A 200 2.07 19.68 -1.14
C GLU A 200 3.42 20.35 -0.85
N LYS A 201 4.22 19.77 0.06
CA LYS A 201 5.57 20.26 0.35
C LYS A 201 6.51 20.21 -0.87
N ARG A 202 6.34 19.23 -1.76
CA ARG A 202 7.17 19.05 -2.96
C ARG A 202 6.75 19.99 -4.10
N LEU A 203 5.46 20.29 -4.18
CA LEU A 203 4.90 21.26 -5.13
C LEU A 203 5.25 22.71 -4.74
N ASN A 204 5.34 22.99 -3.44
CA ASN A 204 5.68 24.29 -2.89
C ASN A 204 6.94 24.22 -2.02
N PRO A 205 8.13 23.98 -2.60
CA PRO A 205 9.37 24.02 -1.85
C PRO A 205 9.61 25.47 -1.42
N LYS A 206 9.23 25.83 -0.19
CA LYS A 206 9.67 27.12 0.37
C LYS A 206 11.21 27.12 0.38
N PRO A 207 11.85 28.23 -0.04
CA PRO A 207 13.31 28.37 0.01
C PRO A 207 13.85 28.30 1.43
#